data_AF-S7Q7E4-F1
#
_entry.id   AF-S7Q7E4-F1
#
_cell.length_a   1.000
_cell.length_b   1.000
_cell.length_c   1.000
_cell.angle_alpha   90.00
_cell.angle_beta   90.00
_cell.angle_gamma   90.00
#
_symmetry.space_group_name_H-M   'P 1'
#
loop_
_entity.id
_entity.type
_entity.pdbx_description
1 polymer ?
#
loop_
_entity_poly.entity_id
_entity_poly.type
_entity_poly.pdbx_seq_one_letter_code
_entity_poly.pdbx_strand_id
1 'polypeptide(L)' 'MLVCPLCYVCTDCGELKSTQMASWLASRGTQQQFMAPYMSAHNGRVERIHCTLRNKARTMRLQADLHVN' A
#
# COMPACT_ATOMS: atom_id res chain seq x y z
N MET A 1 3.42 0.97 -24.79
CA MET A 1 4.10 1.64 -23.66
C MET A 1 5.11 0.66 -23.10
N LEU A 2 6.39 1.03 -23.08
CA LEU A 2 7.46 0.19 -22.53
C LEU A 2 7.34 0.22 -21.01
N VAL A 3 7.09 -0.94 -20.41
CA VAL A 3 7.04 -1.11 -18.96
C VAL A 3 8.47 -1.12 -18.43
N CYS A 4 8.80 -0.25 -17.49
CA CYS A 4 10.15 -0.14 -16.95
C CYS A 4 10.37 -1.24 -15.89
N PRO A 5 11.34 -2.16 -16.07
CA PRO A 5 11.53 -3.29 -15.15
C PRO A 5 11.97 -2.87 -13.73
N LEU A 6 12.43 -1.63 -13.55
CA LEU A 6 12.80 -1.08 -12.24
C LEU A 6 11.62 -0.39 -11.52
N CYS A 7 10.50 -0.14 -12.20
CA CYS A 7 9.33 0.49 -11.62
C CYS A 7 8.28 -0.57 -11.30
N TYR A 8 8.23 -1.02 -10.05
CA TYR A 8 7.25 -2.00 -9.59
C TYR A 8 6.58 -1.59 -8.29
N VAL A 9 5.37 -2.12 -8.08
CA VAL A 9 4.60 -2.05 -6.85
C VAL A 9 4.37 -3.47 -6.36
N CYS A 10 4.78 -3.75 -5.12
CA CYS A 10 4.56 -5.04 -4.47
C CYS A 10 3.32 -4.97 -3.56
N THR A 11 2.34 -5.83 -3.80
CA THR A 11 1.10 -5.92 -3.00
C THR A 11 0.89 -7.34 -2.49
N ASP A 12 0.04 -7.50 -1.50
CA ASP A 12 -0.49 -8.80 -1.15
C ASP A 12 -1.42 -9.33 -2.27
N CYS A 13 -1.80 -10.60 -2.17
CA CYS A 13 -2.72 -11.26 -3.10
C CYS A 13 -4.20 -10.88 -2.86
N GLY A 14 -4.47 -9.79 -2.16
CA GLY A 14 -5.80 -9.34 -1.76
C GLY A 14 -6.54 -8.59 -2.87
N GLU A 15 -7.28 -7.56 -2.47
CA GLU A 15 -8.21 -6.79 -3.30
C GLU A 15 -7.56 -6.15 -4.54
N LEU A 16 -6.26 -5.83 -4.47
CA LEU A 16 -5.52 -5.19 -5.55
C LEU A 16 -5.14 -6.16 -6.68
N LYS A 17 -5.43 -7.46 -6.55
CA LYS A 17 -5.26 -8.44 -7.62
C LYS A 17 -6.44 -8.39 -8.58
N SER A 18 -6.50 -7.35 -9.40
CA SER A 18 -7.55 -7.17 -10.41
C SER A 18 -6.97 -6.80 -11.78
N THR A 19 -7.72 -7.13 -12.84
CA THR A 19 -7.36 -6.75 -14.21
C THR A 19 -7.33 -5.24 -14.38
N GLN A 20 -8.25 -4.52 -13.73
CA GLN A 20 -8.29 -3.06 -13.75
C GLN A 20 -7.03 -2.44 -13.15
N MET A 21 -6.56 -2.95 -12.00
CA MET A 21 -5.32 -2.49 -11.37
C MET A 21 -4.11 -2.76 -12.25
N ALA A 22 -4.01 -3.97 -12.82
CA ALA A 22 -2.93 -4.35 -13.72
C ALA A 22 -2.90 -3.46 -14.97
N SER A 23 -4.05 -3.21 -15.61
CA SER A 23 -4.16 -2.32 -16.78
C SER A 23 -3.78 -0.88 -16.44
N TRP A 24 -4.19 -0.38 -15.28
CA TRP A 24 -3.85 0.97 -14.83
C TRP A 24 -2.34 1.12 -14.56
N LEU A 25 -1.72 0.15 -13.87
CA LEU A 25 -0.28 0.16 -13.64
C LEU A 25 0.52 0.06 -14.94
N ALA A 26 0.09 -0.80 -15.87
CA ALA A 26 0.71 -0.93 -17.18
C ALA A 26 0.63 0.38 -17.98
N SER A 27 -0.48 1.12 -17.90
CA SER A 27 -0.62 2.44 -18.53
C SER A 27 0.35 3.49 -17.99
N ARG A 28 0.91 3.26 -16.80
CA ARG A 28 1.92 4.12 -16.16
C ARG A 28 3.34 3.58 -16.27
N GLY A 29 3.53 2.46 -16.98
CA GLY A 29 4.83 1.81 -17.12
C GLY A 29 5.32 1.12 -15.84
N THR A 30 4.41 0.82 -14.90
CA THR A 30 4.69 0.16 -13.62
C THR A 30 4.25 -1.31 -13.65
N GLN A 31 5.04 -2.20 -13.05
CA GLN A 31 4.68 -3.60 -12.88
C GLN A 31 4.05 -3.86 -11.51
N GLN A 32 3.02 -4.71 -11.46
CA GLN A 32 2.52 -5.24 -10.19
C GLN A 32 3.23 -6.55 -9.87
N GLN A 33 3.77 -6.66 -8.67
CA GLN A 33 4.30 -7.89 -8.10
C GLN A 33 3.43 -8.30 -6.91
N PHE A 34 3.27 -9.61 -6.73
CA PHE A 34 2.49 -10.16 -5.63
C PHE A 34 3.41 -10.89 -4.67
N MET A 35 3.18 -10.66 -3.38
CA MET A 35 3.87 -11.42 -2.34
C MET A 35 3.43 -12.88 -2.33
N ALA A 36 4.29 -13.75 -1.81
CA ALA A 36 3.92 -15.13 -1.55
C ALA A 36 2.70 -15.20 -0.60
N PRO A 37 1.77 -16.14 -0.82
CA PRO A 37 0.64 -16.33 0.08
C PRO A 37 1.11 -16.52 1.52
N TYR A 38 0.41 -15.89 2.47
CA TYR A 38 0.66 -16.01 3.93
C TYR A 38 1.97 -15.43 4.47
N MET A 39 2.75 -14.70 3.65
CA MET A 39 3.95 -13.99 4.12
C MET A 39 3.65 -12.51 4.47
N SER A 40 2.87 -12.29 5.53
CA SER A 40 2.57 -10.92 6.05
C SER A 40 3.85 -10.15 6.42
N ALA A 41 4.91 -10.84 6.85
CA ALA A 41 6.16 -10.21 7.26
C ALA A 41 6.82 -9.35 6.17
N HIS A 42 6.59 -9.62 4.88
CA HIS A 42 7.09 -8.77 3.80
C HIS A 42 6.38 -7.40 3.70
N ASN A 43 5.16 -7.27 4.22
CA ASN A 43 4.45 -6.00 4.34
C ASN A 43 4.82 -5.21 5.61
N GLY A 44 5.72 -5.72 6.46
CA GLY A 44 6.05 -5.09 7.74
C GLY A 44 6.59 -3.66 7.62
N ARG A 45 7.13 -3.25 6.46
CA ARG A 45 7.49 -1.84 6.19
C ARG A 45 6.25 -0.97 6.02
N VAL A 46 5.29 -1.42 5.20
CA VAL A 46 4.04 -0.70 4.93
C VAL A 46 3.21 -0.62 6.21
N GLU A 47 3.10 -1.72 6.96
CA GLU A 47 2.39 -1.77 8.25
C GLU A 47 2.95 -0.78 9.28
N ARG A 48 4.28 -0.64 9.37
CA ARG A 48 4.93 0.36 10.24
C ARG A 48 4.61 1.79 9.82
N ILE A 49 4.59 2.07 8.52
CA ILE A 49 4.18 3.39 8.00
C ILE A 49 2.71 3.66 8.32
N HIS A 50 1.83 2.68 8.12
CA HIS A 50 0.40 2.78 8.47
C HIS A 50 0.20 3.08 9.96
N CYS A 51 0.92 2.38 10.84
CA CYS A 51 0.88 2.62 12.28
C CYS A 51 1.36 4.03 12.63
N THR A 52 2.47 4.48 12.02
CA THR A 52 3.00 5.84 12.22
C THR A 52 1.98 6.91 11.78
N LEU A 53 1.37 6.74 10.61
CA LEU A 53 0.37 7.67 10.09
C LEU A 53 -0.86 7.73 11.01
N ARG A 54 -1.36 6.56 11.42
CA ARG A 54 -2.48 6.45 12.37
C ARG A 54 -2.18 7.15 13.68
N ASN A 55 -0.99 6.94 14.25
CA ASN A 55 -0.61 7.55 15.52
C ASN A 55 -0.47 9.07 15.40
N LYS A 56 0.13 9.58 14.31
CA LYS A 56 0.19 11.03 14.04
C LYS A 56 -1.20 11.64 13.94
N ALA A 57 -2.09 11.04 13.16
CA ALA A 57 -3.47 11.51 13.02
C ALA A 57 -4.21 11.49 14.37
N ARG A 58 -4.02 10.43 15.17
CA ARG A 58 -4.58 10.34 16.52
C ARG A 58 -4.07 11.46 17.42
N THR A 59 -2.77 11.73 17.45
CA THR A 59 -2.19 12.81 18.26
C THR A 59 -2.72 14.18 17.85
N MET A 60 -2.81 14.45 16.53
CA MET A 60 -3.36 15.73 16.03
C MET A 60 -4.82 15.90 16.42
N ARG A 61 -5.63 14.83 16.36
CA ARG A 61 -7.02 14.85 16.80
C ARG A 61 -7.16 15.10 18.29
N LEU A 62 -6.33 14.45 19.12
CA LEU A 62 -6.32 14.68 20.57
C LEU A 62 -5.94 16.13 20.90
N GLN A 63 -4.95 16.69 20.21
CA GLN A 63 -4.57 18.09 20.39
C GLN A 63 -5.67 19.08 19.97
N ALA A 64 -6.47 18.72 18.97
CA ALA A 64 -7.61 19.52 18.51
C ALA A 64 -8.89 19.30 19.32
N ASP A 65 -8.84 18.55 20.43
CA ASP A 65 -10.00 18.17 21.24
C ASP A 65 -11.07 17.38 20.46
N LEU A 66 -10.66 16.77 19.34
CA LEU A 66 -11.49 15.94 18.48
C LEU A 66 -11.40 14.49 18.91
N HIS A 67 -11.98 14.22 20.08
CA HIS A 67 -12.11 12.89 20.64
C HIS A 67 -12.70 11.92 19.62
N VAL A 68 -12.17 10.70 19.61
CA VAL A 68 -12.82 9.59 18.91
C VAL A 68 -13.90 9.13 19.87
N ASN A 69 -15.17 9.44 19.55
CA ASN A 69 -16.33 8.85 20.23
C ASN A 69 -16.30 7.33 20.10
#